data_AF-A0A0G0CBK0-F1
#
_entry.id   AF-A0A0G0CBK0-F1
#
_cell.length_a   1.000
_cell.length_b   1.000
_cell.length_c   1.000
_cell.angle_alpha   90.00
_cell.angle_beta   90.00
_cell.angle_gamma   90.00
#
_symmetry.space_group_name_H-M   'P 1'
#
loop_
_entity.id
_entity.type
_entity.pdbx_description
1 polymer ?
#
loop_
_entity_poly.entity_id
_entity_poly.type
_entity_poly.pdbx_seq_one_letter_code
_entity_poly.pdbx_strand_id
1 'polypeptide(L)' 'MDKLTKFLKKRTKAEQKLLILTMKLIIAKNLTNLDVKKLKGEKTLFRVRIGSFRIIFNCLKDENKIMKINKRDDQTYKNL' A
#
# COMPACT_ATOMS: atom_id res chain seq x y z
N MET A 1 -7.38 -12.99 -13.42
CA MET A 1 -7.66 -11.85 -12.50
C MET A 1 -6.53 -11.73 -11.49
N ASP A 2 -5.85 -10.58 -11.50
CA ASP A 2 -4.76 -10.22 -10.59
C ASP A 2 -5.18 -10.29 -9.09
N LYS A 3 -4.25 -10.69 -8.22
CA LYS A 3 -4.44 -10.82 -6.76
C LYS A 3 -4.88 -9.48 -6.14
N LEU A 4 -4.34 -8.37 -6.62
CA LEU A 4 -4.70 -7.03 -6.20
C LEU A 4 -6.16 -6.71 -6.55
N THR A 5 -6.58 -6.98 -7.79
CA THR A 5 -7.97 -6.79 -8.24
C THR A 5 -8.94 -7.62 -7.40
N LYS A 6 -8.59 -8.88 -7.08
CA LYS A 6 -9.40 -9.72 -6.19
C LYS A 6 -9.48 -9.16 -4.76
N PHE A 7 -8.38 -8.63 -4.23
CA PHE A 7 -8.35 -8.02 -2.90
C PHE A 7 -9.27 -6.79 -2.84
N LEU A 8 -9.17 -5.89 -3.82
CA LEU A 8 -9.97 -4.68 -3.92
C LEU A 8 -11.47 -4.99 -4.08
N LYS A 9 -11.84 -5.98 -4.91
CA LYS A 9 -13.25 -6.37 -5.11
C LYS A 9 -13.95 -6.84 -3.84
N LYS A 10 -13.21 -7.38 -2.86
CA LYS A 10 -13.74 -7.82 -1.55
C LYS A 10 -13.95 -6.67 -0.55
N ARG A 11 -13.65 -5.43 -0.93
CA ARG A 11 -13.75 -4.24 -0.08
C ARG A 11 -15.04 -3.47 -0.38
N THR A 12 -15.47 -2.63 0.57
CA THR A 12 -16.60 -1.70 0.32
C THR A 12 -16.22 -0.66 -0.73
N LYS A 13 -17.20 0.03 -1.33
CA LYS A 13 -16.93 1.08 -2.33
C LYS A 13 -16.09 2.23 -1.76
N ALA A 14 -16.32 2.61 -0.50
CA ALA A 14 -15.54 3.63 0.19
C ALA A 14 -14.07 3.18 0.37
N GLU A 15 -13.86 1.96 0.83
CA GLU A 15 -12.52 1.37 0.98
C GLU A 15 -11.79 1.25 -0.38
N GLN A 16 -12.49 0.82 -1.43
CA GLN A 16 -11.93 0.77 -2.79
C GLN A 16 -11.46 2.14 -3.25
N LYS A 17 -12.31 3.17 -3.12
CA LYS A 17 -11.98 4.55 -3.49
C LYS A 17 -10.75 5.06 -2.73
N LEU A 18 -10.72 4.81 -1.42
CA LEU A 18 -9.61 5.21 -0.55
C LEU A 18 -8.30 4.54 -0.95
N LEU A 19 -8.30 3.23 -1.19
CA LEU A 19 -7.12 2.47 -1.61
C LEU A 19 -6.63 2.93 -2.98
N ILE A 20 -7.53 3.08 -3.97
CA ILE A 20 -7.18 3.53 -5.32
C ILE A 20 -6.60 4.94 -5.30
N LEU A 21 -7.19 5.87 -4.56
CA LEU A 21 -6.68 7.24 -4.43
C LEU A 21 -5.27 7.23 -3.81
N THR A 22 -5.09 6.46 -2.74
CA THR A 22 -3.78 6.34 -2.06
C THR A 22 -2.73 5.74 -3.00
N MET A 23 -3.07 4.71 -3.78
CA MET A 23 -2.15 4.12 -4.76
C MET A 23 -1.75 5.12 -5.84
N LYS A 24 -2.69 5.92 -6.35
CA LYS A 24 -2.40 6.97 -7.34
C LYS A 24 -1.42 8.01 -6.78
N LEU A 25 -1.63 8.46 -5.54
CA LEU A 25 -0.74 9.40 -4.86
C LEU A 25 0.68 8.82 -4.68
N ILE A 26 0.78 7.55 -4.27
CA ILE A 26 2.06 6.85 -4.15
C ILE A 26 2.77 6.78 -5.50
N ILE A 27 2.09 6.35 -6.57
CA ILE A 27 2.68 6.23 -7.91
C ILE A 27 3.14 7.59 -8.44
N ALA A 28 2.36 8.65 -8.20
CA ALA A 28 2.72 10.03 -8.55
C ALA A 28 3.81 10.64 -7.65
N LYS A 29 4.39 9.86 -6.72
CA LYS A 29 5.38 10.30 -5.71
C LYS A 29 4.88 11.45 -4.83
N ASN A 30 3.57 11.72 -4.80
CA ASN A 30 2.96 12.68 -3.90
C ASN A 30 2.63 11.99 -2.58
N LEU A 31 3.64 11.92 -1.71
CA LEU A 31 3.52 11.31 -0.39
C LEU A 31 3.07 12.30 0.70
N THR A 32 2.78 13.54 0.31
CA THR A 32 2.32 14.60 1.19
C THR A 32 1.02 14.18 1.87
N ASN A 33 0.92 14.38 3.19
CA ASN A 33 -0.24 14.03 4.01
C ASN A 33 -0.57 12.52 4.08
N LEU A 34 0.32 11.64 3.61
CA LEU A 34 0.21 10.19 3.84
C LEU A 34 1.03 9.80 5.09
N ASP A 35 0.50 8.89 5.93
CA ASP A 35 1.25 8.27 7.03
C ASP A 35 2.23 7.24 6.45
N VAL A 36 3.33 7.75 5.88
CA VAL A 36 4.40 6.98 5.26
C VAL A 36 5.47 6.67 6.31
N LYS A 37 5.80 5.38 6.45
CA LYS A 37 6.89 4.91 7.31
C LYS A 37 7.78 3.95 6.54
N LYS A 38 9.10 4.15 6.64
CA LYS A 38 10.10 3.19 6.15
C LYS A 38 9.99 1.88 6.94
N LEU A 39 10.13 0.74 6.27
CA LEU A 39 10.22 -0.56 6.94
C LEU A 39 11.63 -0.75 7.51
N LYS A 40 11.73 -1.28 8.72
CA LYS A 40 13.03 -1.55 9.37
C LYS A 40 13.80 -2.61 8.57
N GLY A 41 15.12 -2.43 8.44
CA GLY A 41 15.99 -3.35 7.70
C GLY A 41 16.01 -3.14 6.19
N GLU A 42 15.07 -2.37 5.63
CA GLU A 42 14.90 -2.23 4.19
C GLU A 42 15.37 -0.87 3.68
N LYS A 43 16.13 -0.83 2.58
CA LYS A 43 16.65 0.44 2.03
C LYS A 43 15.58 1.26 1.34
N THR A 44 14.70 0.61 0.58
CA THR A 44 13.76 1.26 -0.34
C THR A 44 12.30 0.89 -0.10
N LEU A 45 12.00 0.05 0.92
CA LEU A 45 10.62 -0.33 1.23
C LEU A 45 9.97 0.59 2.27
N PHE A 46 8.78 1.05 1.92
CA PHE A 46 7.96 1.94 2.72
C PHE A 46 6.54 1.38 2.84
N ARG A 47 5.83 1.89 3.85
CA ARG A 47 4.43 1.57 4.09
C ARG A 47 3.63 2.84 4.29
N VAL A 48 2.51 2.95 3.59
CA VAL A 48 1.44 3.91 3.91
C VAL A 48 0.38 3.25 4.78
N ARG A 49 -0.06 3.92 5.85
CA ARG A 49 -1.24 3.54 6.63
C ARG A 49 -2.44 4.37 6.19
N ILE A 50 -3.55 3.73 5.87
CA ILE A 50 -4.78 4.43 5.50
C ILE A 50 -6.01 3.65 5.95
N GLY A 51 -6.87 4.28 6.75
CA GLY A 51 -8.01 3.60 7.39
C GLY A 51 -7.57 2.33 8.13
N SER A 52 -8.12 1.18 7.73
CA SER A 52 -7.77 -0.15 8.26
C SER A 52 -6.76 -0.92 7.41
N PHE A 53 -6.03 -0.25 6.50
CA PHE A 53 -5.13 -0.87 5.54
C PHE A 53 -3.68 -0.41 5.70
N ARG A 54 -2.79 -1.25 5.14
CA ARG A 54 -1.37 -0.97 4.93
C ARG A 54 -1.06 -1.21 3.45
N ILE A 55 -0.48 -0.22 2.79
CA ILE A 55 0.06 -0.35 1.43
C ILE A 55 1.57 -0.34 1.54
N ILE A 56 2.23 -1.42 1.14
CA ILE A 56 3.69 -1.52 1.05
C ILE A 56 4.09 -1.20 -0.38
N PHE A 57 5.08 -0.34 -0.54
CA PHE A 57 5.61 0.05 -1.84
C PHE A 57 7.13 0.19 -1.79
N ASN A 58 7.75 -0.01 -2.93
CA ASN A 58 9.17 0.25 -3.14
C ASN A 58 9.32 1.67 -3.70
N CYS A 59 10.11 2.49 -3.02
CA CYS A 59 10.45 3.85 -3.45
C CYS A 59 11.77 3.80 -4.22
N LEU A 60 11.70 3.70 -5.54
CA LEU A 60 12.87 3.70 -6.41
C LEU A 60 13.16 5.13 -6.89
N LYS A 61 14.32 5.30 -7.54
CA LYS A 61 14.74 6.60 -8.05
C LYS A 61 13.72 7.18 -9.04
N ASP A 62 13.26 6.35 -9.97
CA ASP A 62 12.42 6.80 -11.08
C ASP A 62 10.92 6.64 -10.78
N GLU A 63 10.53 5.54 -10.13
CA GLU A 63 9.12 5.25 -9.86
C GLU A 63 8.86 4.62 -8.48
N ASN A 64 7.63 4.73 -8.01
CA ASN A 64 7.15 3.99 -6.85
C ASN A 64 6.36 2.76 -7.31
N LYS A 65 6.74 1.58 -6.83
CA LYS A 65 6.08 0.31 -7.18
C LYS A 65 5.28 -0.22 -6.00
N ILE A 66 3.96 -0.38 -6.17
CA ILE A 66 3.11 -1.01 -5.15
C ILE A 66 3.46 -2.50 -5.05
N MET A 67 3.83 -2.96 -3.86
CA MET A 67 4.25 -4.34 -3.61
C MET A 67 3.11 -5.16 -3.01
N LYS A 68 2.39 -4.61 -2.02
CA LYS A 68 1.35 -5.35 -1.29
C LYS A 68 0.32 -4.42 -0.66
N ILE A 69 -0.92 -4.89 -0.55
CA ILE A 69 -1.97 -4.25 0.26
C ILE A 69 -2.52 -5.28 1.23
N ASN A 70 -2.45 -4.98 2.53
CA ASN A 70 -2.99 -5.83 3.58
C ASN A 70 -3.94 -5.02 4.46
N LYS A 71 -4.84 -5.72 5.16
CA LYS A 71 -5.54 -5.11 6.29
C LYS A 71 -4.61 -4.98 7.51
N ARG A 72 -5.04 -4.19 8.49
CA ARG A 72 -4.30 -3.93 9.72
C ARG A 72 -4.29 -5.13 10.68
N ASP A 73 -5.39 -5.88 10.68
CA ASP A 73 -5.68 -7.08 11.48
C ASP A 73 -5.16 -8.38 10.85
N ASP A 74 -4.94 -8.37 9.53
CA ASP A 74 -4.33 -9.47 8.80
C ASP A 74 -2.87 -9.60 9.27
N GLN A 75 -2.64 -10.50 10.24
CA GLN A 75 -1.32 -10.86 10.77
C GLN A 75 -0.52 -11.64 9.72
N THR A 76 -0.21 -11.00 8.60
CA THR A 76 0.57 -11.64 7.54
C THR A 76 2.07 -11.56 7.85
N TYR A 77 2.49 -12.27 8.91
CA TYR A 77 3.80 -12.93 8.96
C TYR A 77 3.60 -14.37 8.49
N LYS A 78 3.35 -14.54 7.19
CA LYS A 78 3.55 -15.82 6.52
C LYS A 78 4.53 -15.54 5.39
N ASN A 79 5.80 -15.82 5.70
CA ASN A 79 6.96 -15.90 4.81
C ASN A 79 7.42 -14.53 4.27
N LEU A 80 8.25 -13.84 5.06
CA LEU A 80 9.39 -13.09 4.51
C LEU A 80 10.51 -14.10 4.24
#